data_AF-A5EWD9-F1
#
_entry.id   AF-A5EWD9-F1
#
_cell.length_a   1.000
_cell.length_b   1.000
_cell.length_c   1.000
_cell.angle_alpha   90.00
_cell.angle_beta   90.00
_cell.angle_gamma   90.00
#
_symmetry.space_group_name_H-M   'P 1'
#
loop_
_entity.id
_entity.type
_entity.pdbx_description
1 polymer ?
#
loop_
_entity_poly.entity_id
_entity_poly.type
_entity_poly.pdbx_seq_one_letter_code
_entity_poly.pdbx_strand_id
1 'polypeptide(L)'
;MRLPIEANTHYQILDERGALVSQPRVISDGHDLQVYLDGAAATPNLILQNYALYSPITDGWALLDLNTTFATGLADQQALIALAEESAAATNMAASQVTHSSAKIAAAAIGVLGIGAALAGNNHHAEKPENKTPPKPNPDTPSQPNPDTPSQPNPDVPPDNKKPTPIPQPSELKITGDNHINVTEAKQEITISGQIKGAKNGESVRLTLDDENIAIVKVDEQGNFTHAMEGSALAALGKGEITAVLVSDSNVSVKQNFTVANDVQAQIAITAIGQQGTIGFHHGEDKVRIKGTLDLSNTEHYKIGGNVSMVKSITLKIGNKAYEAGINEENQTFFVDVAKEDLIAADGKAISYSIEADPAYTITDIEGITADNKPITIISTVDEQLTAENTRITLKSDFLSLKDNAYHVNSAALDDDLDTFISGKVSGAAVKTQDAIVVTVGGKTYQTVVNDDFTFSVRVRTADLERSGANSVIARLTAHNAAGDKISVSDETIYSVAEAGNGEMVHYDEKVNSYDDLPYFLQVLNIEHYNETYGYDFAIGERLQQYEYGTRPEERDVIKFHFATPDEALQNYENIYGHEVLSNFINYSTEGKQIIRDTLKTLENYVDLQFEEVDSIADTHFFLLPI
;
A
#
# COMPACT_ATOMS: atom_id res chain seq x y z
N MET A 1 27.83 -2.70 -24.22
CA MET A 1 26.81 -1.63 -24.33
C MET A 1 26.96 -0.68 -23.15
N ARG A 2 26.72 0.62 -23.30
CA ARG A 2 26.70 1.58 -22.18
C ARG A 2 25.28 2.09 -22.00
N LEU A 3 24.76 2.01 -20.78
CA LEU A 3 23.39 2.41 -20.44
C LEU A 3 23.44 3.45 -19.32
N PRO A 4 23.04 4.71 -19.55
CA PRO A 4 22.88 5.66 -18.47
C PRO A 4 21.75 5.22 -17.55
N ILE A 5 22.01 5.30 -16.25
CA ILE A 5 21.07 4.90 -15.21
C ILE A 5 20.27 6.09 -14.72
N GLU A 6 19.01 5.82 -14.40
CA GLU A 6 18.06 6.76 -13.84
C GLU A 6 17.77 6.40 -12.38
N ALA A 7 17.37 7.40 -11.60
CA ALA A 7 16.93 7.20 -10.22
C ALA A 7 15.61 6.40 -10.20
N ASN A 8 15.39 5.65 -9.13
CA ASN A 8 14.12 4.97 -8.86
C ASN A 8 13.64 4.07 -10.02
N THR A 9 14.56 3.32 -10.65
CA THR A 9 14.30 2.56 -11.88
C THR A 9 14.74 1.10 -11.76
N HIS A 10 13.96 0.19 -12.33
CA HIS A 10 14.25 -1.25 -12.38
C HIS A 10 14.75 -1.67 -13.76
N TYR A 11 15.81 -2.49 -13.80
CA TYR A 11 16.45 -2.96 -15.02
C TYR A 11 16.46 -4.49 -15.05
N GLN A 12 15.78 -5.06 -16.04
CA GLN A 12 15.74 -6.49 -16.30
C GLN A 12 16.73 -6.87 -17.41
N ILE A 13 17.50 -7.92 -17.15
CA ILE A 13 18.25 -8.64 -18.19
C ILE A 13 17.56 -9.98 -18.39
N LEU A 14 17.12 -10.23 -19.61
CA LEU A 14 16.49 -11.49 -19.99
C LEU A 14 17.45 -12.32 -20.84
N ASP A 15 17.47 -13.63 -20.63
CA ASP A 15 18.20 -14.57 -21.48
C ASP A 15 17.49 -14.79 -22.82
N GLU A 16 18.07 -15.60 -23.70
CA GLU A 16 17.51 -15.89 -25.03
C GLU A 16 16.15 -16.61 -25.00
N ARG A 17 15.72 -17.11 -23.83
CA ARG A 17 14.42 -17.76 -23.61
C ARG A 17 13.43 -16.84 -22.90
N GLY A 18 13.82 -15.59 -22.61
CA GLY A 18 13.00 -14.61 -21.91
C GLY A 18 12.98 -14.80 -20.39
N ALA A 19 13.85 -15.63 -19.83
CA ALA A 19 13.98 -15.81 -18.38
C ALA A 19 14.89 -14.73 -17.78
N LEU A 20 14.55 -14.26 -16.58
CA LEU A 20 15.33 -13.23 -15.87
C LEU A 20 16.70 -13.78 -15.48
N VAL A 21 17.76 -13.04 -15.83
CA VAL A 21 19.10 -13.26 -15.32
C VAL A 21 19.20 -12.50 -13.99
N SER A 22 19.00 -13.20 -12.86
CA SER A 22 18.89 -12.56 -11.54
C SER A 22 20.22 -12.14 -10.93
N GLN A 23 21.32 -12.83 -11.26
CA GLN A 23 22.64 -12.58 -10.67
C GLN A 23 23.77 -12.70 -11.71
N PRO A 24 23.88 -11.76 -12.65
CA PRO A 24 25.01 -11.73 -13.56
C PRO A 24 26.30 -11.41 -12.79
N ARG A 25 27.45 -11.83 -13.32
CA ARG A 25 28.73 -11.45 -12.75
C ARG A 25 28.94 -9.95 -12.98
N VAL A 26 29.27 -9.21 -11.92
CA VAL A 26 29.48 -7.76 -12.01
C VAL A 26 30.82 -7.33 -11.41
N ILE A 27 31.35 -6.21 -11.91
CA ILE A 27 32.55 -5.55 -11.40
C ILE A 27 32.24 -4.05 -11.32
N SER A 28 32.49 -3.44 -10.17
CA SER A 28 32.38 -1.98 -10.03
C SER A 28 33.64 -1.31 -10.57
N ASP A 29 33.47 -0.29 -11.40
CA ASP A 29 34.56 0.50 -11.98
C ASP A 29 34.25 1.99 -11.80
N GLY A 30 34.73 2.55 -10.68
CA GLY A 30 34.34 3.89 -10.23
C GLY A 30 32.84 3.96 -9.92
N HIS A 31 32.13 4.83 -10.64
CA HIS A 31 30.67 4.99 -10.52
C HIS A 31 29.87 4.08 -11.45
N ASP A 32 30.53 3.42 -12.40
CA ASP A 32 29.91 2.52 -13.36
C ASP A 32 29.89 1.08 -12.84
N LEU A 33 28.86 0.31 -13.21
CA LEU A 33 28.79 -1.13 -12.96
C LEU A 33 28.98 -1.91 -14.26
N GLN A 34 30.05 -2.68 -14.35
CA GLN A 34 30.35 -3.55 -15.49
C GLN A 34 29.69 -4.91 -15.29
N VAL A 35 28.90 -5.35 -16.27
CA VAL A 35 28.08 -6.57 -16.23
C VAL A 35 28.57 -7.58 -17.27
N TYR A 36 28.82 -8.80 -16.82
CA TYR A 36 29.31 -9.94 -17.58
C TYR A 36 28.26 -11.04 -17.55
N LEU A 37 27.67 -11.32 -18.72
CA LEU A 37 26.63 -12.34 -18.88
C LEU A 37 27.21 -13.71 -19.24
N ASP A 38 28.46 -13.74 -19.71
CA ASP A 38 29.23 -14.96 -19.92
C ASP A 38 30.44 -14.95 -18.96
N GLY A 39 30.53 -16.00 -18.14
CA GLY A 39 31.57 -16.13 -17.11
C GLY A 39 33.01 -16.10 -17.67
N ALA A 40 33.20 -16.37 -18.97
CA ALA A 40 34.49 -16.35 -19.64
C ALA A 40 34.82 -15.05 -20.40
N ALA A 41 33.93 -14.05 -20.41
CA ALA A 41 34.11 -12.84 -21.20
C ALA A 41 35.22 -11.92 -20.64
N ALA A 42 36.14 -11.49 -21.51
CA ALA A 42 37.22 -10.56 -21.16
C ALA A 42 36.80 -9.08 -21.15
N THR A 43 35.64 -8.75 -21.73
CA THR A 43 35.07 -7.40 -21.78
C THR A 43 33.61 -7.42 -21.33
N PRO A 44 33.11 -6.35 -20.68
CA PRO A 44 31.74 -6.34 -20.17
C PRO A 44 30.73 -6.31 -21.31
N ASN A 45 29.66 -7.09 -21.16
CA ASN A 45 28.53 -7.08 -22.09
C ASN A 45 27.74 -5.77 -21.98
N LEU A 46 27.57 -5.28 -20.76
CA LEU A 46 26.84 -4.06 -20.42
C LEU A 46 27.59 -3.28 -19.35
N ILE A 47 27.59 -1.95 -19.46
CA ILE A 47 28.12 -1.04 -18.46
C ILE A 47 26.97 -0.12 -18.08
N LEU A 48 26.51 -0.23 -16.84
CA LEU A 48 25.52 0.64 -16.25
C LEU A 48 26.23 1.89 -15.74
N GLN A 49 26.01 3.02 -16.39
CA GLN A 49 26.76 4.23 -16.10
C GLN A 49 26.22 4.93 -14.86
N ASN A 50 27.11 5.35 -13.97
CA ASN A 50 26.77 6.04 -12.72
C ASN A 50 25.85 5.26 -11.78
N TYR A 51 25.76 3.93 -11.94
CA TYR A 51 24.87 3.07 -11.16
C TYR A 51 25.06 3.23 -9.65
N ALA A 52 26.31 3.41 -9.19
CA ALA A 52 26.63 3.60 -7.78
C ALA A 52 26.10 4.93 -7.19
N LEU A 53 25.75 5.92 -8.03
CA LEU A 53 25.29 7.25 -7.59
C LEU A 53 23.78 7.32 -7.35
N TYR A 54 23.05 6.28 -7.73
CA TYR A 54 21.58 6.22 -7.63
C TYR A 54 21.12 5.21 -6.57
N SER A 55 21.87 5.09 -5.46
CA SER A 55 21.51 4.23 -4.33
C SER A 55 21.10 2.82 -4.78
N PRO A 56 22.02 2.04 -5.40
CA PRO A 56 21.67 0.76 -5.99
C PRO A 56 21.17 -0.22 -4.94
N ILE A 57 20.10 -0.95 -5.27
CA ILE A 57 19.63 -2.07 -4.46
C ILE A 57 20.58 -3.24 -4.71
N THR A 58 21.31 -3.65 -3.68
CA THR A 58 22.31 -4.73 -3.76
C THR A 58 21.82 -6.03 -3.12
N ASP A 59 20.67 -6.01 -2.45
CA ASP A 59 20.07 -7.20 -1.85
C ASP A 59 19.46 -8.08 -2.95
N GLY A 60 19.98 -9.31 -3.08
CA GLY A 60 19.58 -10.24 -4.13
C GLY A 60 18.15 -10.73 -4.00
N TRP A 61 17.60 -10.79 -2.78
CA TRP A 61 16.21 -11.19 -2.54
C TRP A 61 15.24 -10.07 -2.90
N ALA A 62 15.56 -8.82 -2.52
CA ALA A 62 14.77 -7.65 -2.91
C ALA A 62 14.70 -7.49 -4.44
N LEU A 63 15.80 -7.76 -5.16
CA LEU A 63 15.81 -7.76 -6.62
C LEU A 63 14.94 -8.88 -7.21
N LEU A 64 14.89 -10.04 -6.57
CA LEU A 64 14.06 -11.17 -6.99
C LEU A 64 12.56 -10.88 -6.79
N ASP A 65 12.19 -10.29 -5.66
CA ASP A 65 10.80 -9.87 -5.35
C ASP A 65 10.31 -8.79 -6.32
N LEU A 66 11.20 -7.89 -6.72
CA LEU A 66 10.94 -6.87 -7.74
C LEU A 66 11.00 -7.41 -9.17
N ASN A 67 11.27 -8.71 -9.35
CA ASN A 67 11.46 -9.38 -10.63
C ASN A 67 12.44 -8.63 -11.55
N THR A 68 13.57 -8.17 -11.01
CA THR A 68 14.54 -7.33 -11.71
C THR A 68 15.98 -7.83 -11.55
N THR A 69 16.87 -7.48 -12.48
CA THR A 69 18.29 -7.83 -12.40
C THR A 69 19.08 -6.77 -11.63
N PHE A 70 18.72 -5.50 -11.81
CA PHE A 70 19.29 -4.36 -11.11
C PHE A 70 18.18 -3.37 -10.76
N ALA A 71 18.37 -2.59 -9.71
CA ALA A 71 17.42 -1.55 -9.34
C ALA A 71 18.13 -0.40 -8.63
N THR A 72 17.63 0.81 -8.83
CA THR A 72 18.12 2.03 -8.18
C THR A 72 17.05 2.63 -7.28
N GLY A 73 17.48 3.21 -6.16
CA GLY A 73 16.64 4.03 -5.29
C GLY A 73 16.63 5.51 -5.72
N LEU A 74 16.17 6.38 -4.82
CA LEU A 74 16.27 7.83 -5.03
C LEU A 74 17.74 8.26 -5.12
N ALA A 75 18.01 9.23 -6.00
CA ALA A 75 19.36 9.73 -6.24
C ALA A 75 19.93 10.41 -5.00
N ASP A 76 21.22 10.16 -4.71
CA ASP A 76 21.94 10.95 -3.72
C ASP A 76 22.16 12.37 -4.28
N GLN A 77 21.52 13.37 -3.67
CA GLN A 77 21.60 14.75 -4.14
C GLN A 77 23.03 15.31 -4.11
N GLN A 78 23.90 14.82 -3.23
CA GLN A 78 25.31 15.24 -3.21
C GLN A 78 26.10 14.61 -4.38
N ALA A 79 25.75 13.39 -4.78
CA ALA A 79 26.32 12.73 -5.96
C ALA A 79 25.87 13.35 -7.29
N LEU A 80 24.60 13.79 -7.39
CA LEU A 80 24.09 14.51 -8.55
C LEU A 80 24.79 15.86 -8.76
N ILE A 81 25.20 16.52 -7.67
CA ILE A 81 26.00 17.74 -7.73
C ILE A 81 27.40 17.43 -8.28
N ALA A 82 28.03 16.32 -7.86
CA ALA A 82 29.31 15.88 -8.41
C ALA A 82 29.23 15.52 -9.91
N LEU A 83 28.16 14.85 -10.36
CA LEU A 83 27.87 14.62 -11.78
C LEU A 83 27.66 15.91 -12.57
N ALA A 84 26.95 16.87 -11.99
CA ALA A 84 26.74 18.18 -12.58
C ALA A 84 28.07 18.95 -12.69
N GLU A 85 28.95 18.86 -11.70
CA GLU A 85 30.29 19.45 -11.70
C GLU A 85 31.23 18.77 -12.70
N GLU A 86 31.18 17.44 -12.82
CA GLU A 86 31.98 16.66 -13.78
C GLU A 86 31.51 16.91 -15.22
N SER A 87 30.19 17.00 -15.45
CA SER A 87 29.61 17.43 -16.73
C SER A 87 29.96 18.89 -17.05
N ALA A 88 29.95 19.79 -16.07
CA ALA A 88 30.37 21.18 -16.23
C ALA A 88 31.89 21.28 -16.51
N ALA A 89 32.71 20.43 -15.90
CA ALA A 89 34.15 20.33 -16.18
C ALA A 89 34.43 19.78 -17.59
N ALA A 90 33.69 18.76 -18.04
CA ALA A 90 33.77 18.25 -19.41
C ALA A 90 33.30 19.28 -20.44
N THR A 91 32.27 20.07 -20.12
CA THR A 91 31.76 21.16 -20.98
C THR A 91 32.76 22.33 -21.02
N ASN A 92 33.45 22.63 -19.91
CA ASN A 92 34.50 23.65 -19.85
C ASN A 92 35.80 23.20 -20.55
N MET A 93 36.13 21.91 -20.54
CA MET A 93 37.24 21.35 -21.32
C MET A 93 36.96 21.35 -22.83
N ALA A 94 35.70 21.12 -23.23
CA ALA A 94 35.28 21.26 -24.63
C ALA A 94 35.21 22.74 -25.09
N ALA A 95 34.82 23.66 -24.19
CA ALA A 95 34.75 25.09 -24.48
C ALA A 95 36.15 25.76 -24.56
N SER A 96 37.17 25.21 -23.91
CA SER A 96 38.55 25.71 -23.99
C SER A 96 39.29 25.37 -25.29
N GLN A 97 38.71 24.54 -26.18
CA GLN A 97 39.33 24.18 -27.48
C GLN A 97 38.69 24.83 -28.71
N VAL A 98 37.67 25.69 -28.55
CA VAL A 98 37.03 26.36 -29.69
C VAL A 98 36.86 27.86 -29.42
N THR A 99 37.98 28.58 -29.34
CA THR A 99 37.99 29.98 -29.76
C THR A 99 37.94 30.02 -31.29
N HIS A 100 36.75 30.23 -31.85
CA HIS A 100 36.44 31.39 -32.70
C HIS A 100 35.05 31.25 -33.34
N SER A 101 34.38 32.40 -33.49
CA SER A 101 33.18 32.67 -34.28
C SER A 101 31.80 32.23 -33.75
N SER A 102 31.23 33.14 -32.96
CA SER A 102 29.89 33.78 -33.12
C SER A 102 28.58 32.96 -32.99
N ALA A 103 27.79 33.44 -32.01
CA ALA A 103 26.35 33.74 -32.06
C ALA A 103 25.29 32.75 -31.54
N LYS A 104 24.77 33.10 -30.34
CA LYS A 104 23.35 33.22 -29.92
C LYS A 104 22.37 32.02 -30.04
N ILE A 105 21.88 31.63 -28.84
CA ILE A 105 20.47 31.38 -28.42
C ILE A 105 19.72 30.20 -29.08
N ALA A 106 19.28 29.22 -28.27
CA ALA A 106 17.85 28.87 -28.04
C ALA A 106 17.69 27.51 -27.33
N ALA A 107 16.59 27.41 -26.59
CA ALA A 107 16.10 26.26 -25.83
C ALA A 107 15.58 25.07 -26.66
N ALA A 108 15.08 24.06 -25.93
CA ALA A 108 14.28 22.87 -26.32
C ALA A 108 15.09 21.56 -26.32
N ALA A 109 14.58 20.39 -25.95
CA ALA A 109 13.33 19.95 -25.33
C ALA A 109 13.46 18.44 -25.00
N ILE A 110 12.51 17.98 -24.19
CA ILE A 110 12.09 16.61 -23.86
C ILE A 110 12.09 15.67 -25.08
N GLY A 111 12.48 14.40 -24.88
CA GLY A 111 12.35 13.32 -25.86
C GLY A 111 12.17 11.95 -25.22
N VAL A 112 10.92 11.58 -24.93
CA VAL A 112 10.45 10.22 -24.64
C VAL A 112 10.38 9.42 -25.94
N LEU A 113 10.87 8.17 -25.95
CA LEU A 113 10.44 7.16 -26.92
C LEU A 113 10.40 5.76 -26.28
N GLY A 114 9.18 5.29 -26.00
CA GLY A 114 8.86 3.87 -25.86
C GLY A 114 8.64 3.22 -27.23
N ILE A 115 8.87 1.91 -27.30
CA ILE A 115 8.53 1.06 -28.44
C ILE A 115 7.50 0.05 -27.97
N GLY A 116 6.29 0.11 -28.54
CA GLY A 116 5.25 -0.91 -28.44
C GLY A 116 5.28 -1.86 -29.64
N ALA A 117 4.81 -3.09 -29.43
CA ALA A 117 4.65 -4.11 -30.45
C ALA A 117 3.34 -3.96 -31.25
N ALA A 118 3.47 -4.11 -32.58
CA ALA A 118 2.63 -4.76 -33.59
C ALA A 118 1.07 -4.71 -33.53
N LEU A 119 0.42 -4.29 -34.64
CA LEU A 119 -0.11 -5.18 -35.70
C LEU A 119 -1.00 -4.44 -36.73
N ALA A 120 -0.65 -4.67 -38.01
CA ALA A 120 -1.48 -4.85 -39.22
C ALA A 120 -2.77 -4.03 -39.49
N GLY A 121 -2.83 -3.44 -40.69
CA GLY A 121 -4.08 -3.03 -41.34
C GLY A 121 -3.88 -2.15 -42.57
N ASN A 122 -3.87 -2.78 -43.76
CA ASN A 122 -3.50 -2.22 -45.06
C ASN A 122 -4.44 -1.11 -45.60
N ASN A 123 -3.80 -0.06 -46.11
CA ASN A 123 -3.93 0.54 -47.45
C ASN A 123 -5.21 1.24 -47.98
N HIS A 124 -4.97 2.53 -48.30
CA HIS A 124 -5.23 3.27 -49.55
C HIS A 124 -6.42 4.26 -49.66
N HIS A 125 -6.04 5.53 -49.49
CA HIS A 125 -6.06 6.65 -50.46
C HIS A 125 -7.34 7.47 -50.71
N ALA A 126 -7.20 8.76 -50.40
CA ALA A 126 -7.93 9.93 -50.91
C ALA A 126 -7.79 10.06 -52.45
N GLU A 127 -8.60 10.80 -53.21
CA GLU A 127 -8.74 12.27 -53.17
C GLU A 127 -9.91 12.77 -54.07
N LYS A 128 -10.31 14.03 -53.80
CA LYS A 128 -11.37 14.94 -54.32
C LYS A 128 -11.03 15.49 -55.77
N PRO A 129 -11.64 16.55 -56.38
CA PRO A 129 -12.89 17.33 -56.14
C PRO A 129 -13.68 17.84 -57.41
N GLU A 130 -14.77 18.62 -57.15
CA GLU A 130 -15.25 19.84 -57.88
C GLU A 130 -16.05 19.68 -59.22
N ASN A 131 -17.07 20.48 -59.61
CA ASN A 131 -17.76 21.70 -59.13
C ASN A 131 -19.04 22.00 -60.01
N LYS A 132 -19.93 22.86 -59.49
CA LYS A 132 -20.84 23.83 -60.16
C LYS A 132 -22.37 23.60 -60.24
N THR A 133 -23.05 24.72 -60.02
CA THR A 133 -24.43 25.01 -59.58
C THR A 133 -25.33 25.52 -60.75
N PRO A 134 -26.53 26.12 -60.53
CA PRO A 134 -27.94 25.71 -60.88
C PRO A 134 -28.46 26.42 -62.18
N PRO A 135 -29.79 26.62 -62.54
CA PRO A 135 -31.08 26.60 -61.80
C PRO A 135 -32.38 26.08 -62.52
N LYS A 136 -33.54 26.18 -61.81
CA LYS A 136 -34.98 25.97 -62.19
C LYS A 136 -35.47 27.01 -63.26
N PRO A 137 -36.62 26.88 -63.99
CA PRO A 137 -38.03 26.80 -63.47
C PRO A 137 -39.09 25.98 -64.33
N ASN A 138 -40.37 26.02 -63.90
CA ASN A 138 -41.67 25.45 -64.40
C ASN A 138 -42.13 25.97 -65.81
N PRO A 139 -43.35 25.73 -66.43
CA PRO A 139 -44.66 25.11 -66.04
C PRO A 139 -45.29 24.18 -67.16
N ASP A 140 -46.50 23.55 -67.08
CA ASP A 140 -47.85 24.08 -67.41
C ASP A 140 -48.98 23.01 -67.36
N THR A 141 -50.24 23.46 -67.22
CA THR A 141 -51.56 22.75 -67.41
C THR A 141 -52.20 23.21 -68.74
N PRO A 142 -53.26 22.59 -69.34
CA PRO A 142 -54.67 23.02 -69.09
C PRO A 142 -55.79 21.97 -69.45
N SER A 143 -57.05 22.46 -69.44
CA SER A 143 -58.36 21.82 -69.13
C SER A 143 -59.29 21.35 -70.28
N GLN A 144 -60.33 20.58 -69.89
CA GLN A 144 -61.68 20.20 -70.42
C GLN A 144 -62.35 20.89 -71.63
N PRO A 145 -63.40 20.28 -72.27
CA PRO A 145 -64.81 20.72 -72.03
C PRO A 145 -65.96 19.65 -72.15
N ASN A 146 -67.18 20.12 -71.79
CA ASN A 146 -68.57 19.57 -71.57
C ASN A 146 -69.36 19.15 -72.86
N PRO A 147 -70.72 18.96 -72.98
CA PRO A 147 -71.91 19.01 -72.04
C PRO A 147 -73.09 18.00 -72.30
N ASP A 148 -74.14 17.97 -71.43
CA ASP A 148 -75.59 18.22 -71.74
C ASP A 148 -76.60 17.74 -70.64
N THR A 149 -77.75 18.45 -70.53
CA THR A 149 -78.77 18.53 -69.43
C THR A 149 -80.16 18.06 -69.94
N PRO A 150 -81.38 18.21 -69.32
CA PRO A 150 -81.95 18.20 -67.93
C PRO A 150 -83.27 17.34 -67.75
N SER A 151 -83.83 17.20 -66.53
CA SER A 151 -85.27 17.49 -66.13
C SER A 151 -85.80 16.80 -64.82
N GLN A 152 -86.47 17.59 -63.96
CA GLN A 152 -87.13 17.39 -62.63
C GLN A 152 -88.45 16.53 -62.61
N PRO A 153 -89.28 16.37 -61.51
CA PRO A 153 -89.21 16.69 -60.03
C PRO A 153 -89.71 15.59 -59.01
N ASN A 154 -89.37 15.77 -57.70
CA ASN A 154 -89.98 15.48 -56.35
C ASN A 154 -91.22 14.53 -56.14
N PRO A 155 -91.63 14.10 -54.90
CA PRO A 155 -91.07 14.21 -53.53
C PRO A 155 -91.11 12.92 -52.65
N ASP A 156 -90.38 12.89 -51.52
CA ASP A 156 -90.91 12.54 -50.18
C ASP A 156 -89.77 12.36 -49.16
N VAL A 157 -89.87 13.08 -48.04
CA VAL A 157 -88.98 12.98 -46.87
C VAL A 157 -89.72 12.24 -45.75
N PRO A 158 -89.15 11.18 -45.16
CA PRO A 158 -89.45 10.72 -43.80
C PRO A 158 -88.36 11.15 -42.80
N PRO A 159 -88.64 11.14 -41.48
CA PRO A 159 -88.00 12.02 -40.51
C PRO A 159 -86.60 11.61 -40.07
N ASP A 160 -85.83 12.63 -39.68
CA ASP A 160 -84.48 12.61 -39.11
C ASP A 160 -84.40 11.72 -37.86
N ASN A 161 -83.92 10.49 -38.05
CA ASN A 161 -83.64 9.56 -36.96
C ASN A 161 -82.22 9.83 -36.46
N LYS A 162 -82.04 10.85 -35.61
CA LYS A 162 -80.76 11.09 -34.93
C LYS A 162 -80.42 9.89 -34.05
N LYS A 163 -79.52 9.04 -34.55
CA LYS A 163 -78.82 8.00 -33.79
C LYS A 163 -78.34 8.62 -32.46
N PRO A 164 -78.59 7.99 -31.29
CA PRO A 164 -78.09 8.47 -30.02
C PRO A 164 -76.58 8.68 -30.14
N THR A 165 -76.11 9.88 -29.80
CA THR A 165 -74.67 10.17 -29.75
C THR A 165 -74.08 9.26 -28.67
N PRO A 166 -73.09 8.40 -28.98
CA PRO A 166 -72.51 7.52 -27.97
C PRO A 166 -71.94 8.38 -26.83
N ILE A 167 -72.32 8.06 -25.59
CA ILE A 167 -71.80 8.73 -24.41
C ILE A 167 -70.33 8.32 -24.26
N PRO A 168 -69.38 9.26 -24.16
CA PRO A 168 -67.98 8.92 -23.94
C PRO A 168 -67.82 8.05 -22.69
N GLN A 169 -67.07 6.96 -22.80
CA GLN A 169 -66.73 6.06 -21.70
C GLN A 169 -65.21 5.80 -21.71
N PRO A 170 -64.48 6.19 -20.65
CA PRO A 170 -63.07 5.80 -20.51
C PRO A 170 -62.96 4.28 -20.37
N SER A 171 -61.95 3.69 -20.99
CA SER A 171 -61.80 2.22 -20.97
C SER A 171 -60.47 1.75 -20.38
N GLU A 172 -59.34 2.27 -20.82
CA GLU A 172 -58.02 1.86 -20.34
C GLU A 172 -56.99 2.97 -20.57
N LEU A 173 -56.03 3.10 -19.65
CA LEU A 173 -54.85 3.96 -19.74
C LEU A 173 -53.63 3.10 -19.36
N LYS A 174 -52.58 3.13 -20.19
CA LYS A 174 -51.36 2.33 -20.04
C LYS A 174 -50.15 3.23 -20.07
N ILE A 175 -49.22 3.00 -19.14
CA ILE A 175 -47.98 3.77 -19.02
C ILE A 175 -46.80 2.88 -19.46
N THR A 176 -46.83 1.58 -19.12
CA THR A 176 -45.98 0.52 -19.69
C THR A 176 -46.84 -0.74 -19.88
N GLY A 177 -46.24 -1.89 -20.19
CA GLY A 177 -46.97 -3.16 -20.26
C GLY A 177 -47.57 -3.60 -18.91
N ASP A 178 -46.95 -3.18 -17.81
CA ASP A 178 -47.23 -3.60 -16.42
C ASP A 178 -47.42 -2.43 -15.45
N ASN A 179 -47.33 -1.18 -15.92
CA ASN A 179 -47.32 0.05 -15.13
C ASN A 179 -46.19 0.11 -14.08
N HIS A 180 -45.10 -0.62 -14.31
CA HIS A 180 -43.91 -0.60 -13.48
C HIS A 180 -42.68 -0.28 -14.33
N ILE A 181 -42.08 0.89 -14.10
CA ILE A 181 -40.94 1.37 -14.90
C ILE A 181 -39.66 0.70 -14.43
N ASN A 182 -39.05 -0.11 -15.29
CA ASN A 182 -37.77 -0.77 -15.04
C ASN A 182 -36.56 0.00 -15.62
N VAL A 183 -35.35 -0.52 -15.40
CA VAL A 183 -34.07 0.09 -15.84
C VAL A 183 -33.96 0.28 -17.35
N THR A 184 -34.58 -0.60 -18.14
CA THR A 184 -34.59 -0.47 -19.61
C THR A 184 -35.56 0.61 -20.05
N GLU A 185 -36.77 0.63 -19.48
CA GLU A 185 -37.81 1.60 -19.81
C GLU A 185 -37.44 3.03 -19.39
N ALA A 186 -36.77 3.20 -18.25
CA ALA A 186 -36.32 4.50 -17.76
C ALA A 186 -35.27 5.18 -18.69
N LYS A 187 -34.62 4.42 -19.57
CA LYS A 187 -33.57 4.91 -20.50
C LYS A 187 -34.09 5.25 -21.90
N GLN A 188 -35.39 5.08 -22.15
CA GLN A 188 -36.01 5.30 -23.45
C GLN A 188 -37.29 6.14 -23.31
N GLU A 189 -37.87 6.56 -24.43
CA GLU A 189 -39.20 7.16 -24.42
C GLU A 189 -40.26 6.09 -24.09
N ILE A 190 -41.15 6.45 -23.18
CA ILE A 190 -42.28 5.64 -22.74
C ILE A 190 -43.55 6.16 -23.42
N THR A 191 -44.27 5.28 -24.11
CA THR A 191 -45.54 5.63 -24.77
C THR A 191 -46.71 5.40 -23.81
N ILE A 192 -47.30 6.50 -23.34
CA ILE A 192 -48.57 6.51 -22.64
C ILE A 192 -49.67 6.36 -23.68
N SER A 193 -50.57 5.39 -23.50
CA SER A 193 -51.67 5.12 -24.44
C SER A 193 -52.98 4.88 -23.73
N GLY A 194 -54.09 5.22 -24.36
CA GLY A 194 -55.41 4.93 -23.80
C GLY A 194 -56.54 5.06 -24.81
N GLN A 195 -57.75 4.73 -24.38
CA GLN A 195 -58.96 4.79 -25.21
C GLN A 195 -60.16 5.35 -24.45
N ILE A 196 -60.84 6.32 -25.08
CA ILE A 196 -62.12 6.87 -24.64
C ILE A 196 -63.19 6.52 -25.68
N LYS A 197 -63.93 5.43 -25.43
CA LYS A 197 -64.95 4.92 -26.37
C LYS A 197 -66.08 5.94 -26.52
N GLY A 198 -66.47 6.21 -27.76
CA GLY A 198 -67.54 7.18 -28.06
C GLY A 198 -67.07 8.63 -28.15
N ALA A 199 -65.78 8.93 -27.89
CA ALA A 199 -65.19 10.21 -28.25
C ALA A 199 -65.16 10.39 -29.77
N LYS A 200 -65.36 11.62 -30.25
CA LYS A 200 -65.35 11.94 -31.68
C LYS A 200 -63.92 12.16 -32.15
N ASN A 201 -63.62 11.72 -33.37
CA ASN A 201 -62.32 11.95 -34.01
C ASN A 201 -61.91 13.44 -33.91
N GLY A 202 -60.70 13.69 -33.41
CA GLY A 202 -60.15 15.03 -33.25
C GLY A 202 -60.52 15.75 -31.95
N GLU A 203 -61.35 15.16 -31.08
CA GLU A 203 -61.55 15.66 -29.71
C GLU A 203 -60.24 15.59 -28.91
N SER A 204 -60.07 16.52 -27.98
CA SER A 204 -58.83 16.66 -27.21
C SER A 204 -58.91 15.92 -25.88
N VAL A 205 -57.84 15.23 -25.52
CA VAL A 205 -57.60 14.62 -24.21
C VAL A 205 -56.46 15.35 -23.54
N ARG A 206 -56.74 15.90 -22.36
CA ARG A 206 -55.72 16.49 -21.49
C ARG A 206 -55.14 15.41 -20.60
N LEU A 207 -53.83 15.23 -20.65
CA LEU A 207 -53.08 14.37 -19.76
C LEU A 207 -52.51 15.21 -18.62
N THR A 208 -52.68 14.74 -17.40
CA THR A 208 -52.05 15.30 -16.22
C THR A 208 -51.24 14.25 -15.48
N LEU A 209 -50.13 14.65 -14.88
CA LEU A 209 -49.30 13.86 -13.99
C LEU A 209 -49.35 14.50 -12.61
N ASP A 210 -49.90 13.79 -11.62
CA ASP A 210 -50.14 14.32 -10.27
C ASP A 210 -50.77 15.73 -10.29
N ASP A 211 -51.84 15.86 -11.07
CA ASP A 211 -52.62 17.09 -11.33
C ASP A 211 -51.94 18.19 -12.18
N GLU A 212 -50.65 18.06 -12.51
CA GLU A 212 -49.96 18.98 -13.43
C GLU A 212 -50.19 18.61 -14.90
N ASN A 213 -50.46 19.60 -15.75
CA ASN A 213 -50.70 19.36 -17.17
C ASN A 213 -49.40 19.01 -17.91
N ILE A 214 -49.34 17.81 -18.47
CA ILE A 214 -48.19 17.33 -19.25
C ILE A 214 -48.42 17.41 -20.76
N ALA A 215 -49.66 17.23 -21.23
CA ALA A 215 -49.96 17.26 -22.66
C ALA A 215 -51.45 17.43 -22.98
N ILE A 216 -51.75 17.89 -24.19
CA ILE A 216 -53.07 17.79 -24.81
C ILE A 216 -52.92 17.08 -26.15
N VAL A 217 -53.55 15.91 -26.28
CA VAL A 217 -53.47 15.05 -27.47
C VAL A 217 -54.85 14.90 -28.11
N LYS A 218 -54.90 14.55 -29.39
CA LYS A 218 -56.17 14.29 -30.09
C LYS A 218 -56.47 12.80 -30.12
N VAL A 219 -57.75 12.44 -30.03
CA VAL A 219 -58.20 11.07 -30.25
C VAL A 219 -58.39 10.77 -31.74
N ASP A 220 -58.15 9.52 -32.14
CA ASP A 220 -58.43 9.01 -33.48
C ASP A 220 -59.92 8.64 -33.68
N GLU A 221 -60.26 8.05 -34.82
CA GLU A 221 -61.64 7.60 -35.14
C GLU A 221 -62.19 6.52 -34.21
N GLN A 222 -61.31 5.80 -33.52
CA GLN A 222 -61.66 4.75 -32.56
C GLN A 222 -61.60 5.27 -31.10
N GLY A 223 -61.25 6.54 -30.88
CA GLY A 223 -61.13 7.14 -29.57
C GLY A 223 -59.80 6.85 -28.87
N ASN A 224 -58.78 6.34 -29.57
CA ASN A 224 -57.46 6.09 -29.01
C ASN A 224 -56.61 7.35 -29.00
N PHE A 225 -55.71 7.45 -28.04
CA PHE A 225 -54.70 8.50 -27.97
C PHE A 225 -53.38 7.92 -27.49
N THR A 226 -52.28 8.60 -27.84
CA THR A 226 -50.94 8.30 -27.37
C THR A 226 -50.17 9.57 -27.06
N HIS A 227 -49.24 9.47 -26.11
CA HIS A 227 -48.27 10.52 -25.80
C HIS A 227 -46.95 9.87 -25.40
N ALA A 228 -45.84 10.31 -25.99
CA ALA A 228 -44.51 9.85 -25.61
C ALA A 228 -43.94 10.79 -24.54
N MET A 229 -43.30 10.22 -23.52
CA MET A 229 -42.61 10.95 -22.47
C MET A 229 -41.25 10.30 -22.23
N GLU A 230 -40.23 11.09 -21.90
CA GLU A 230 -38.94 10.53 -21.51
C GLU A 230 -39.08 9.67 -20.25
N GLY A 231 -38.61 8.42 -20.30
CA GLY A 231 -38.67 7.51 -19.15
C GLY A 231 -37.92 8.04 -17.93
N SER A 232 -36.87 8.83 -18.15
CA SER A 232 -36.10 9.51 -17.10
C SER A 232 -36.94 10.50 -16.29
N ALA A 233 -37.88 11.21 -16.94
CA ALA A 233 -38.75 12.16 -16.28
C ALA A 233 -39.74 11.45 -15.34
N LEU A 234 -40.31 10.33 -15.79
CA LEU A 234 -41.18 9.49 -14.96
C LEU A 234 -40.40 8.80 -13.84
N ALA A 235 -39.18 8.34 -14.13
CA ALA A 235 -38.29 7.73 -13.16
C ALA A 235 -37.97 8.67 -12.00
N ALA A 236 -37.69 9.96 -12.28
CA ALA A 236 -37.36 10.96 -11.28
C ALA A 236 -38.47 11.16 -10.21
N LEU A 237 -39.73 10.84 -10.54
CA LEU A 237 -40.85 10.92 -9.59
C LEU A 237 -40.93 9.68 -8.68
N GLY A 238 -40.48 8.51 -9.14
CA GLY A 238 -40.56 7.25 -8.41
C GLY A 238 -41.91 6.54 -8.40
N LYS A 239 -42.98 7.32 -8.40
CA LYS A 239 -44.38 6.89 -8.55
C LYS A 239 -45.18 8.11 -8.99
N GLY A 240 -46.37 7.87 -9.53
CA GLY A 240 -47.29 8.95 -9.86
C GLY A 240 -48.59 8.43 -10.42
N GLU A 241 -49.53 9.34 -10.62
CA GLU A 241 -50.82 9.08 -11.25
C GLU A 241 -50.93 9.89 -12.54
N ILE A 242 -51.14 9.19 -13.67
CA ILE A 242 -51.53 9.85 -14.92
C ILE A 242 -53.04 9.85 -15.01
N THR A 243 -53.63 11.04 -15.19
CA THR A 243 -55.06 11.22 -15.47
C THR A 243 -55.24 11.69 -16.91
N ALA A 244 -56.09 11.00 -17.68
CA ALA A 244 -56.54 11.44 -18.99
C ALA A 244 -57.97 11.95 -18.90
N VAL A 245 -58.19 13.21 -19.26
CA VAL A 245 -59.50 13.88 -19.21
C VAL A 245 -59.93 14.28 -20.62
N LEU A 246 -61.09 13.79 -21.08
CA LEU A 246 -61.68 14.24 -22.33
C LEU A 246 -62.16 15.69 -22.18
N VAL A 247 -61.65 16.60 -23.02
CA VAL A 247 -62.04 18.00 -23.06
C VAL A 247 -63.30 18.14 -23.92
N SER A 248 -64.45 17.90 -23.30
CA SER A 248 -65.78 17.99 -23.93
C SER A 248 -66.84 18.32 -22.87
N ASP A 249 -68.09 18.53 -23.28
CA ASP A 249 -69.21 18.74 -22.36
C ASP A 249 -69.42 17.56 -21.38
N SER A 250 -68.87 16.37 -21.68
CA SER A 250 -69.00 15.16 -20.85
C SER A 250 -67.91 15.03 -19.78
N ASN A 251 -66.75 15.68 -19.92
CA ASN A 251 -65.62 15.69 -18.97
C ASN A 251 -65.30 14.33 -18.30
N VAL A 252 -65.29 13.25 -19.07
CA VAL A 252 -64.94 11.91 -18.54
C VAL A 252 -63.44 11.76 -18.34
N SER A 253 -63.03 11.02 -17.30
CA SER A 253 -61.62 10.81 -16.96
C SER A 253 -61.27 9.36 -16.66
N VAL A 254 -60.05 8.95 -16.98
CA VAL A 254 -59.41 7.70 -16.53
C VAL A 254 -58.10 8.01 -15.83
N LYS A 255 -57.79 7.24 -14.80
CA LYS A 255 -56.58 7.38 -13.98
C LYS A 255 -55.78 6.09 -14.02
N GLN A 256 -54.46 6.20 -14.07
CA GLN A 256 -53.56 5.05 -13.96
C GLN A 256 -52.35 5.42 -13.12
N ASN A 257 -52.11 4.65 -12.07
CA ASN A 257 -50.90 4.74 -11.27
C ASN A 257 -49.76 3.99 -11.94
N PHE A 258 -48.55 4.49 -11.75
CA PHE A 258 -47.32 3.76 -12.04
C PHE A 258 -46.39 3.75 -10.83
N THR A 259 -45.48 2.79 -10.84
CA THR A 259 -44.37 2.69 -9.89
C THR A 259 -43.06 2.60 -10.66
N VAL A 260 -41.95 2.91 -9.99
CA VAL A 260 -40.60 2.82 -10.55
C VAL A 260 -39.81 1.81 -9.72
N ALA A 261 -39.01 0.99 -10.39
CA ALA A 261 -38.15 0.01 -9.73
C ALA A 261 -37.11 0.70 -8.83
N ASN A 262 -36.78 0.09 -7.68
CA ASN A 262 -35.86 0.69 -6.71
C ASN A 262 -34.46 0.91 -7.28
N ASP A 263 -34.00 0.01 -8.15
CA ASP A 263 -32.72 0.06 -8.84
C ASP A 263 -32.68 1.14 -9.95
N VAL A 264 -33.82 1.64 -10.42
CA VAL A 264 -33.90 2.85 -11.25
C VAL A 264 -33.73 4.10 -10.40
N GLN A 265 -34.25 4.08 -9.18
CA GLN A 265 -34.31 5.24 -8.31
C GLN A 265 -32.97 5.59 -7.66
N ALA A 266 -32.30 4.58 -7.10
CA ALA A 266 -30.99 4.76 -6.50
C ALA A 266 -30.21 3.44 -6.45
N GLN A 267 -28.90 3.53 -6.66
CA GLN A 267 -27.94 2.47 -6.45
C GLN A 267 -26.68 3.06 -5.84
N ILE A 268 -26.01 2.27 -5.02
CA ILE A 268 -24.69 2.55 -4.47
C ILE A 268 -23.86 1.27 -4.64
N ALA A 269 -22.60 1.43 -4.97
CA ALA A 269 -21.64 0.33 -5.04
C ALA A 269 -20.30 0.80 -4.46
N ILE A 270 -19.75 0.04 -3.52
CA ILE A 270 -18.37 0.19 -3.05
C ILE A 270 -17.47 -0.41 -4.13
N THR A 271 -16.58 0.40 -4.70
CA THR A 271 -15.72 -0.03 -5.81
C THR A 271 -14.29 -0.32 -5.37
N ALA A 272 -13.84 0.27 -4.25
CA ALA A 272 -12.53 -0.02 -3.68
C ALA A 272 -12.48 0.29 -2.19
N ILE A 273 -11.67 -0.50 -1.48
CA ILE A 273 -11.17 -0.19 -0.14
C ILE A 273 -9.65 -0.19 -0.23
N GLY A 274 -9.01 0.94 0.11
CA GLY A 274 -7.58 1.14 -0.07
C GLY A 274 -7.16 1.07 -1.55
N GLN A 275 -5.89 0.77 -1.79
CA GLN A 275 -5.39 0.51 -3.14
C GLN A 275 -5.69 -0.94 -3.53
N GLN A 276 -6.51 -1.15 -4.57
CA GLN A 276 -6.82 -2.47 -5.16
C GLN A 276 -7.56 -3.50 -4.27
N GLY A 277 -8.31 -3.07 -3.26
CA GLY A 277 -9.24 -3.95 -2.53
C GLY A 277 -8.59 -4.95 -1.57
N THR A 278 -7.27 -4.82 -1.34
CA THR A 278 -6.57 -5.55 -0.26
C THR A 278 -6.26 -4.56 0.86
N ILE A 279 -6.55 -4.95 2.11
CA ILE A 279 -6.17 -4.19 3.30
C ILE A 279 -5.02 -4.96 3.97
N GLY A 280 -3.81 -4.42 3.88
CA GLY A 280 -2.57 -5.06 4.33
C GLY A 280 -1.63 -5.24 3.13
N PHE A 281 -0.39 -4.75 3.16
CA PHE A 281 0.55 -4.65 4.27
C PHE A 281 1.01 -3.19 4.45
N HIS A 282 0.48 -2.48 5.46
CA HIS A 282 1.22 -1.37 6.06
C HIS A 282 2.05 -1.86 7.25
N HIS A 283 2.27 -3.18 7.39
CA HIS A 283 3.07 -3.68 8.50
C HIS A 283 4.55 -3.28 8.44
N GLY A 284 5.02 -2.83 7.27
CA GLY A 284 6.29 -2.11 7.09
C GLY A 284 6.16 -0.58 7.05
N GLU A 285 4.95 -0.04 7.04
CA GLU A 285 4.68 1.40 6.97
C GLU A 285 4.12 1.98 8.29
N ASP A 286 3.51 1.23 9.19
CA ASP A 286 3.06 1.74 10.50
C ASP A 286 4.21 2.02 11.46
N LYS A 287 5.44 1.69 11.05
CA LYS A 287 6.66 2.06 11.74
C LYS A 287 7.55 2.88 10.81
N VAL A 288 8.23 3.83 11.40
CA VAL A 288 9.28 4.62 10.78
C VAL A 288 10.60 4.12 11.31
N ARG A 289 11.48 3.69 10.41
CA ARG A 289 12.87 3.41 10.76
C ARG A 289 13.62 4.72 10.98
N ILE A 290 14.15 4.90 12.17
CA ILE A 290 15.11 5.97 12.48
C ILE A 290 16.48 5.33 12.54
N LYS A 291 17.38 5.72 11.63
CA LYS A 291 18.78 5.29 11.65
C LYS A 291 19.59 6.27 12.50
N GLY A 292 20.59 5.75 13.21
CA GLY A 292 21.45 6.54 14.07
C GLY A 292 22.92 6.15 13.97
N THR A 293 23.79 7.09 14.30
CA THR A 293 25.20 6.83 14.60
C THR A 293 25.56 7.42 15.95
N LEU A 294 26.40 6.72 16.72
CA LEU A 294 26.92 7.17 18.01
C LEU A 294 28.38 7.63 17.85
N ASP A 295 28.67 8.85 18.28
CA ASP A 295 30.01 9.44 18.31
C ASP A 295 30.53 9.47 19.75
N LEU A 296 31.58 8.69 19.99
CA LEU A 296 32.28 8.54 21.26
C LEU A 296 33.57 9.37 21.32
N SER A 297 33.90 10.18 20.31
CA SER A 297 35.18 10.89 20.20
C SER A 297 35.49 11.85 21.37
N ASN A 298 34.46 12.33 22.06
CA ASN A 298 34.59 13.21 23.22
C ASN A 298 34.67 12.46 24.56
N THR A 299 34.55 11.13 24.56
CA THR A 299 34.74 10.30 25.75
C THR A 299 36.22 10.21 26.13
N GLU A 300 36.51 9.93 27.39
CA GLU A 300 37.89 9.81 27.86
C GLU A 300 38.45 8.42 27.52
N HIS A 301 37.68 7.36 27.79
CA HIS A 301 38.12 5.97 27.69
C HIS A 301 37.47 5.18 26.55
N TYR A 302 36.19 5.44 26.24
CA TYR A 302 35.44 4.67 25.24
C TYR A 302 35.91 4.92 23.80
N LYS A 303 36.60 6.02 23.50
CA LYS A 303 37.19 6.27 22.17
C LYS A 303 38.46 5.47 21.87
N ILE A 304 38.99 4.74 22.85
CA ILE A 304 40.33 4.13 22.80
C ILE A 304 40.22 2.61 22.73
N GLY A 305 40.93 2.01 21.76
CA GLY A 305 41.08 0.55 21.67
C GLY A 305 39.73 -0.18 21.55
N GLY A 306 39.64 -1.36 22.18
CA GLY A 306 38.43 -2.19 22.19
C GLY A 306 37.32 -1.72 23.13
N ASN A 307 37.46 -0.56 23.78
CA ASN A 307 36.42 -0.06 24.71
C ASN A 307 35.12 0.32 23.98
N VAL A 308 35.16 0.55 22.67
CA VAL A 308 33.95 0.80 21.86
C VAL A 308 32.98 -0.40 21.91
N SER A 309 33.49 -1.63 22.05
CA SER A 309 32.70 -2.87 22.19
C SER A 309 32.07 -3.05 23.58
N MET A 310 32.41 -2.18 24.53
CA MET A 310 31.77 -2.18 25.85
C MET A 310 30.41 -1.48 25.83
N VAL A 311 30.09 -0.73 24.76
CA VAL A 311 28.77 -0.14 24.56
C VAL A 311 27.79 -1.21 24.10
N LYS A 312 26.73 -1.46 24.87
CA LYS A 312 25.76 -2.54 24.64
C LYS A 312 24.56 -2.08 23.84
N SER A 313 23.92 -1.00 24.29
CA SER A 313 22.68 -0.53 23.68
C SER A 313 22.53 0.97 23.81
N ILE A 314 21.67 1.51 22.95
CA ILE A 314 21.16 2.87 23.04
C ILE A 314 19.65 2.84 23.15
N THR A 315 19.12 3.59 24.11
CA THR A 315 17.68 3.80 24.27
C THR A 315 17.32 5.20 23.82
N LEU A 316 16.52 5.32 22.76
CA LEU A 316 15.88 6.58 22.37
C LEU A 316 14.57 6.78 23.13
N LYS A 317 14.38 7.96 23.72
CA LYS A 317 13.10 8.39 24.32
C LYS A 317 12.38 9.32 23.36
N ILE A 318 11.24 8.85 22.86
CA ILE A 318 10.38 9.56 21.91
C ILE A 318 9.02 9.76 22.59
N GLY A 319 8.72 11.01 22.96
CA GLY A 319 7.58 11.31 23.82
C GLY A 319 7.71 10.61 25.17
N ASN A 320 6.81 9.69 25.47
CA ASN A 320 6.80 8.92 26.72
C ASN A 320 7.28 7.47 26.54
N LYS A 321 7.68 7.08 25.32
CA LYS A 321 8.11 5.71 25.02
C LYS A 321 9.62 5.63 24.86
N ALA A 322 10.16 4.48 25.21
CA ALA A 322 11.57 4.13 25.08
C ALA A 322 11.72 3.06 23.99
N TYR A 323 12.66 3.28 23.06
CA TYR A 323 13.02 2.37 21.99
C TYR A 323 14.49 2.02 22.14
N GLU A 324 14.75 0.78 22.45
CA GLU A 324 16.11 0.27 22.63
C GLU A 324 16.61 -0.38 21.35
N ALA A 325 17.89 -0.16 21.06
CA ALA A 325 18.60 -0.79 19.95
C ALA A 325 20.01 -1.20 20.38
N GLY A 326 20.45 -2.35 19.90
CA GLY A 326 21.87 -2.71 19.90
C GLY A 326 22.66 -1.78 18.98
N ILE A 327 23.96 -1.67 19.26
CA ILE A 327 24.89 -0.87 18.47
C ILE A 327 25.82 -1.80 17.69
N ASN A 328 26.03 -1.51 16.41
CA ASN A 328 27.06 -2.18 15.62
C ASN A 328 28.45 -1.72 16.11
N GLU A 329 29.28 -2.66 16.57
CA GLU A 329 30.56 -2.31 17.19
C GLU A 329 31.57 -1.69 16.20
N GLU A 330 31.56 -2.15 14.95
CA GLU A 330 32.52 -1.74 13.91
C GLU A 330 32.34 -0.26 13.52
N ASN A 331 31.09 0.18 13.38
CA ASN A 331 30.77 1.48 12.81
C ASN A 331 29.86 2.35 13.70
N GLN A 332 29.52 1.86 14.90
CA GLN A 332 28.71 2.55 15.90
C GLN A 332 27.34 3.01 15.35
N THR A 333 26.82 2.28 14.36
CA THR A 333 25.49 2.54 13.79
C THR A 333 24.42 1.73 14.52
N PHE A 334 23.19 2.24 14.50
CA PHE A 334 22.02 1.58 15.05
C PHE A 334 20.77 1.99 14.28
N PHE A 335 19.66 1.29 14.51
CA PHE A 335 18.35 1.75 14.07
C PHE A 335 17.27 1.35 15.07
N VAL A 336 16.20 2.14 15.14
CA VAL A 336 14.97 1.79 15.84
C VAL A 336 13.79 1.89 14.88
N ASP A 337 12.85 0.95 14.98
CA ASP A 337 11.58 1.01 14.26
C ASP A 337 10.49 1.56 15.21
N VAL A 338 10.09 2.81 14.96
CA VAL A 338 9.21 3.59 15.83
C VAL A 338 7.81 3.61 15.26
N ALA A 339 6.77 3.29 16.03
CA ALA A 339 5.41 3.35 15.52
C ALA A 339 5.04 4.79 15.09
N LYS A 340 4.36 4.92 13.94
CA LYS A 340 3.86 6.20 13.42
C LYS A 340 2.99 6.94 14.45
N GLU A 341 2.11 6.22 15.15
CA GLU A 341 1.28 6.77 16.23
C GLU A 341 2.11 7.44 17.34
N ASP A 342 3.26 6.85 17.67
CA ASP A 342 4.14 7.36 18.73
C ASP A 342 4.89 8.61 18.27
N LEU A 343 5.28 8.66 17.00
CA LEU A 343 5.82 9.88 16.39
C LEU A 343 4.77 10.98 16.34
N ILE A 344 3.53 10.67 15.96
CA ILE A 344 2.42 11.63 15.96
C ILE A 344 2.13 12.16 17.37
N ALA A 345 2.10 11.29 18.37
CA ALA A 345 1.93 11.70 19.76
C ALA A 345 3.12 12.51 20.32
N ALA A 346 4.28 12.40 19.67
CA ALA A 346 5.50 13.11 20.03
C ALA A 346 5.78 14.32 19.14
N ASP A 347 4.85 14.75 18.27
CA ASP A 347 5.09 15.84 17.32
C ASP A 347 5.66 17.10 17.98
N GLY A 348 6.71 17.64 17.37
CA GLY A 348 7.45 18.79 17.88
C GLY A 348 8.29 18.56 19.14
N LYS A 349 8.19 17.41 19.82
CA LYS A 349 8.99 17.10 21.02
C LYS A 349 10.40 16.68 20.65
N ALA A 350 11.35 17.04 21.51
CA ALA A 350 12.75 16.62 21.38
C ALA A 350 12.89 15.14 21.71
N ILE A 351 13.80 14.47 21.01
CA ILE A 351 14.26 13.12 21.29
C ILE A 351 15.46 13.21 22.24
N SER A 352 15.43 12.40 23.30
CA SER A 352 16.58 12.20 24.19
C SER A 352 17.05 10.77 24.12
N TYR A 353 18.24 10.48 24.63
CA TYR A 353 18.79 9.13 24.63
C TYR A 353 19.59 8.82 25.90
N SER A 354 19.74 7.53 26.18
CA SER A 354 20.66 6.99 27.18
C SER A 354 21.42 5.81 26.58
N ILE A 355 22.65 5.58 27.06
CA ILE A 355 23.52 4.52 26.57
C ILE A 355 23.76 3.55 27.73
N GLU A 356 23.66 2.26 27.45
CA GLU A 356 24.07 1.20 28.37
C GLU A 356 25.44 0.68 27.92
N ALA A 357 26.40 0.66 28.84
CA ALA A 357 27.76 0.21 28.57
C ALA A 357 28.37 -0.45 29.82
N ASP A 358 29.22 -1.44 29.60
CA ASP A 358 30.09 -2.01 30.63
C ASP A 358 31.24 -1.04 30.95
N PRO A 359 31.86 -1.11 32.15
CA PRO A 359 33.01 -0.29 32.49
C PRO A 359 34.14 -0.39 31.45
N ALA A 360 34.71 0.75 31.05
CA ALA A 360 35.81 0.80 30.11
C ALA A 360 37.11 0.27 30.74
N TYR A 361 38.00 -0.28 29.93
CA TYR A 361 39.32 -0.71 30.38
C TYR A 361 40.38 0.36 30.16
N THR A 362 41.29 0.46 31.12
CA THR A 362 42.49 1.29 31.03
C THR A 362 43.73 0.45 31.24
N ILE A 363 44.79 0.82 30.54
CA ILE A 363 46.08 0.16 30.58
C ILE A 363 47.06 1.14 31.22
N THR A 364 47.52 0.84 32.42
CA THR A 364 48.52 1.65 33.13
C THR A 364 49.82 0.88 33.24
N ASP A 365 50.89 1.41 32.64
CA ASP A 365 52.24 0.90 32.87
C ASP A 365 52.72 1.33 34.25
N ILE A 366 53.16 0.38 35.07
CA ILE A 366 53.77 0.73 36.35
C ILE A 366 55.23 1.12 36.09
N GLU A 367 55.52 2.43 36.16
CA GLU A 367 56.90 2.91 36.05
C GLU A 367 57.81 2.23 37.09
N GLY A 368 58.88 1.61 36.62
CA GLY A 368 59.95 1.06 37.46
C GLY A 368 59.76 -0.38 37.94
N ILE A 369 58.63 -1.04 37.63
CA ILE A 369 58.44 -2.48 37.91
C ILE A 369 58.48 -3.28 36.61
N THR A 370 59.44 -4.20 36.52
CA THR A 370 59.60 -5.09 35.37
C THR A 370 59.64 -6.56 35.81
N ALA A 371 59.07 -7.43 34.98
CA ALA A 371 59.27 -8.88 35.02
C ALA A 371 59.96 -9.29 33.71
N ASP A 372 61.07 -10.03 33.80
CA ASP A 372 61.89 -10.42 32.63
C ASP A 372 62.25 -9.25 31.68
N ASN A 373 62.62 -8.10 32.26
CA ASN A 373 62.92 -6.86 31.52
C ASN A 373 61.76 -6.28 30.69
N LYS A 374 60.51 -6.73 30.90
CA LYS A 374 59.31 -6.12 30.33
C LYS A 374 58.55 -5.33 31.40
N PRO A 375 58.04 -4.12 31.09
CA PRO A 375 57.19 -3.36 32.02
C PRO A 375 55.97 -4.19 32.41
N ILE A 376 55.61 -4.14 33.69
CA ILE A 376 54.34 -4.70 34.15
C ILE A 376 53.23 -3.70 33.85
N THR A 377 52.20 -4.19 33.20
CA THR A 377 51.02 -3.40 32.82
C THR A 377 49.83 -3.86 33.65
N ILE A 378 49.10 -2.93 34.28
CA ILE A 378 47.85 -3.22 34.98
C ILE A 378 46.69 -2.86 34.06
N ILE A 379 45.76 -3.80 33.90
CA ILE A 379 44.45 -3.56 33.31
C ILE A 379 43.49 -3.23 34.46
N SER A 380 42.89 -2.04 34.43
CA SER A 380 41.88 -1.62 35.43
C SER A 380 40.60 -1.20 34.72
N THR A 381 39.45 -1.42 35.34
CA THR A 381 38.17 -0.89 34.86
C THR A 381 37.93 0.52 35.39
N VAL A 382 37.33 1.35 34.55
CA VAL A 382 36.87 2.71 34.89
C VAL A 382 35.42 2.82 34.49
N ASP A 383 34.58 3.19 35.45
CA ASP A 383 33.17 3.47 35.24
C ASP A 383 32.99 4.92 34.76
N GLU A 384 33.30 5.17 33.49
CA GLU A 384 32.99 6.43 32.83
C GLU A 384 31.52 6.44 32.40
N GLN A 385 30.75 7.41 32.91
CA GLN A 385 29.34 7.53 32.56
C GLN A 385 29.19 8.17 31.17
N LEU A 386 28.53 7.45 30.25
CA LEU A 386 28.18 7.95 28.92
C LEU A 386 26.87 8.75 28.99
N THR A 387 26.94 10.02 28.64
CA THR A 387 25.82 10.96 28.71
C THR A 387 25.72 11.80 27.43
N ALA A 388 24.64 12.56 27.27
CA ALA A 388 24.51 13.51 26.15
C ALA A 388 25.53 14.68 26.19
N GLU A 389 26.31 14.83 27.28
CA GLU A 389 27.34 15.87 27.40
C GLU A 389 28.68 15.45 26.77
N ASN A 390 29.05 14.16 26.86
CA ASN A 390 30.31 13.61 26.34
C ASN A 390 30.13 12.68 25.13
N THR A 391 28.89 12.45 24.70
CA THR A 391 28.57 11.69 23.49
C THR A 391 27.70 12.52 22.54
N ARG A 392 27.63 12.13 21.27
CA ARG A 392 26.70 12.73 20.31
C ARG A 392 26.06 11.65 19.46
N ILE A 393 24.79 11.82 19.14
CA ILE A 393 24.11 10.99 18.14
C ILE A 393 23.80 11.80 16.88
N THR A 394 23.86 11.13 15.73
CA THR A 394 23.31 11.66 14.48
C THR A 394 22.15 10.77 14.07
N LEU A 395 20.94 11.33 13.97
CA LEU A 395 19.74 10.60 13.53
C LEU A 395 19.37 10.96 12.09
N LYS A 396 18.90 9.98 11.33
CA LYS A 396 18.43 10.12 9.95
C LYS A 396 17.03 9.52 9.80
N SER A 397 16.06 10.38 9.51
CA SER A 397 14.68 10.07 9.14
C SER A 397 14.01 11.33 8.58
N ASP A 398 13.09 11.16 7.63
CA ASP A 398 12.31 12.27 7.04
C ASP A 398 11.35 12.91 8.05
N PHE A 399 11.07 12.22 9.15
CA PHE A 399 10.15 12.63 10.20
C PHE A 399 10.84 13.27 11.40
N LEU A 400 12.09 13.72 11.21
CA LEU A 400 12.86 14.42 12.21
C LEU A 400 13.34 15.77 11.68
N SER A 401 13.47 16.74 12.59
CA SER A 401 14.08 18.03 12.29
C SER A 401 15.12 18.35 13.36
N LEU A 402 16.28 18.86 12.96
CA LEU A 402 17.32 19.30 13.90
C LEU A 402 17.06 20.77 14.28
N LYS A 403 16.84 21.03 15.57
CA LYS A 403 16.63 22.37 16.15
C LYS A 403 17.40 22.47 17.46
N ASP A 404 18.12 23.57 17.68
CA ASP A 404 18.85 23.81 18.93
C ASP A 404 19.75 22.63 19.38
N ASN A 405 20.45 21.99 18.43
CA ASN A 405 21.27 20.79 18.62
C ASN A 405 20.53 19.53 19.13
N ALA A 406 19.20 19.50 19.09
CA ALA A 406 18.38 18.35 19.40
C ALA A 406 17.53 17.92 18.19
N TYR A 407 17.32 16.63 18.03
CA TYR A 407 16.37 16.11 17.05
C TYR A 407 14.96 16.21 17.60
N HIS A 408 14.05 16.82 16.85
CA HIS A 408 12.63 16.92 17.16
C HIS A 408 11.81 16.12 16.17
N VAL A 409 10.75 15.49 16.65
CA VAL A 409 9.79 14.80 15.79
C VAL A 409 9.04 15.80 14.91
N ASN A 410 8.86 15.44 13.64
CA ASN A 410 8.09 16.14 12.63
C ASN A 410 7.18 15.12 11.93
N SER A 411 5.99 14.91 12.49
CA SER A 411 5.09 13.83 12.06
C SER A 411 3.96 14.32 11.15
N ALA A 412 4.02 15.55 10.66
CA ALA A 412 2.91 16.16 9.90
C ALA A 412 2.50 15.34 8.67
N ALA A 413 3.46 14.67 8.01
CA ALA A 413 3.20 13.79 6.87
C ALA A 413 2.73 12.38 7.25
N LEU A 414 2.80 11.99 8.53
CA LEU A 414 2.47 10.64 8.99
C LEU A 414 0.97 10.43 9.26
N ASP A 415 0.21 11.49 9.55
CA ASP A 415 -1.22 11.34 9.88
C ASP A 415 -2.05 10.94 8.65
N ASP A 416 -1.60 11.32 7.45
CA ASP A 416 -2.21 10.92 6.18
C ASP A 416 -1.95 9.44 5.84
N ASP A 417 -0.83 8.88 6.31
CA ASP A 417 -0.48 7.48 6.08
C ASP A 417 -1.23 6.50 7.00
N LEU A 418 -1.90 6.98 8.05
CA LEU A 418 -2.67 6.14 8.97
C LEU A 418 -4.07 5.80 8.46
N ASP A 419 -4.43 6.31 7.28
CA ASP A 419 -5.80 6.32 6.81
C ASP A 419 -5.96 5.57 5.49
N THR A 420 -7.04 4.82 5.40
CA THR A 420 -7.48 4.13 4.20
C THR A 420 -8.67 4.87 3.61
N PHE A 421 -8.71 4.99 2.29
CA PHE A 421 -9.88 5.52 1.59
C PHE A 421 -10.82 4.39 1.17
N ILE A 422 -12.11 4.55 1.44
CA ILE A 422 -13.18 3.72 0.89
C ILE A 422 -13.86 4.54 -0.20
N SER A 423 -13.94 3.99 -1.41
CA SER A 423 -14.51 4.68 -2.55
C SER A 423 -15.56 3.83 -3.28
N GLY A 424 -16.46 4.51 -3.97
CA GLY A 424 -17.54 3.86 -4.69
C GLY A 424 -18.23 4.77 -5.69
N LYS A 425 -19.27 4.22 -6.31
CA LYS A 425 -20.12 4.89 -7.29
C LYS A 425 -21.57 4.88 -6.84
N VAL A 426 -22.30 5.90 -7.24
CA VAL A 426 -23.75 5.97 -7.08
C VAL A 426 -24.42 6.22 -8.43
N SER A 427 -25.68 5.83 -8.56
CA SER A 427 -26.48 6.13 -9.75
C SER A 427 -27.97 6.06 -9.43
N GLY A 428 -28.82 6.54 -10.33
CA GLY A 428 -30.28 6.47 -10.22
C GLY A 428 -30.95 7.84 -10.34
N ALA A 429 -32.23 7.83 -10.70
CA ALA A 429 -32.99 9.04 -11.03
C ALA A 429 -33.22 9.98 -9.84
N ALA A 430 -33.18 9.45 -8.61
CA ALA A 430 -33.31 10.25 -7.39
C ALA A 430 -31.97 10.76 -6.82
N VAL A 431 -30.85 10.26 -7.33
CA VAL A 431 -29.51 10.58 -6.80
C VAL A 431 -29.06 11.95 -7.29
N LYS A 432 -28.57 12.78 -6.37
CA LYS A 432 -28.04 14.12 -6.63
C LYS A 432 -26.68 14.28 -5.97
N THR A 433 -25.90 15.21 -6.47
CA THR A 433 -24.68 15.64 -5.79
C THR A 433 -25.03 16.17 -4.40
N GLN A 434 -24.13 15.99 -3.44
CA GLN A 434 -24.36 16.30 -2.02
C GLN A 434 -25.36 15.40 -1.27
N ASP A 435 -25.95 14.38 -1.91
CA ASP A 435 -26.73 13.37 -1.17
C ASP A 435 -25.84 12.68 -0.13
N ALA A 436 -26.41 12.40 1.04
CA ALA A 436 -25.66 11.92 2.19
C ALA A 436 -25.34 10.42 2.08
N ILE A 437 -24.09 10.07 2.37
CA ILE A 437 -23.61 8.69 2.45
C ILE A 437 -23.04 8.45 3.86
N VAL A 438 -23.49 7.37 4.48
CA VAL A 438 -22.95 6.87 5.76
C VAL A 438 -22.21 5.57 5.50
N VAL A 439 -20.94 5.51 5.90
CA VAL A 439 -20.09 4.32 5.78
C VAL A 439 -19.82 3.76 7.17
N THR A 440 -20.05 2.47 7.37
CA THR A 440 -19.83 1.79 8.65
C THR A 440 -18.68 0.79 8.52
N VAL A 441 -17.70 0.88 9.42
CA VAL A 441 -16.51 0.04 9.49
C VAL A 441 -16.29 -0.38 10.93
N GLY A 442 -16.27 -1.68 11.24
CA GLY A 442 -16.00 -2.17 12.61
C GLY A 442 -16.90 -1.56 13.69
N GLY A 443 -18.16 -1.26 13.34
CA GLY A 443 -19.12 -0.59 14.24
C GLY A 443 -18.95 0.93 14.39
N LYS A 444 -17.92 1.53 13.78
CA LYS A 444 -17.75 2.99 13.68
C LYS A 444 -18.39 3.54 12.42
N THR A 445 -18.92 4.76 12.52
CA THR A 445 -19.61 5.44 11.41
C THR A 445 -18.80 6.63 10.90
N TYR A 446 -18.63 6.67 9.59
CA TYR A 446 -18.03 7.76 8.82
C TYR A 446 -19.08 8.35 7.88
N GLN A 447 -18.92 9.62 7.52
CA GLN A 447 -19.85 10.32 6.65
C GLN A 447 -19.12 10.92 5.46
N THR A 448 -19.76 10.87 4.31
CA THR A 448 -19.34 11.57 3.09
C THR A 448 -20.59 11.93 2.29
N VAL A 449 -20.40 12.50 1.12
CA VAL A 449 -21.48 12.87 0.21
C VAL A 449 -21.21 12.37 -1.20
N VAL A 450 -22.24 12.39 -2.04
CA VAL A 450 -22.10 12.17 -3.49
C VAL A 450 -21.35 13.33 -4.13
N ASN A 451 -20.25 13.02 -4.82
CA ASN A 451 -19.44 13.97 -5.58
C ASN A 451 -20.10 14.36 -6.91
N ASP A 452 -19.58 15.40 -7.57
CA ASP A 452 -20.08 15.91 -8.84
C ASP A 452 -20.02 14.89 -9.99
N ASP A 453 -19.11 13.92 -9.90
CA ASP A 453 -18.94 12.83 -10.87
C ASP A 453 -19.73 11.56 -10.49
N PHE A 454 -20.66 11.66 -9.53
CA PHE A 454 -21.45 10.54 -8.99
C PHE A 454 -20.59 9.41 -8.37
N THR A 455 -19.41 9.77 -7.87
CA THR A 455 -18.61 8.91 -6.99
C THR A 455 -18.79 9.29 -5.52
N PHE A 456 -18.26 8.49 -4.61
CA PHE A 456 -18.00 8.91 -3.24
C PHE A 456 -16.63 8.41 -2.79
N SER A 457 -16.05 9.12 -1.83
CA SER A 457 -14.84 8.70 -1.13
C SER A 457 -14.94 9.11 0.33
N VAL A 458 -14.53 8.24 1.24
CA VAL A 458 -14.46 8.52 2.68
C VAL A 458 -13.12 8.06 3.23
N ARG A 459 -12.52 8.92 4.04
CA ARG A 459 -11.28 8.66 4.76
C ARG A 459 -11.60 7.96 6.07
N VAL A 460 -11.01 6.79 6.32
CA VAL A 460 -11.19 6.00 7.55
C VAL A 460 -9.83 5.66 8.15
N ARG A 461 -9.73 5.54 9.49
CA ARG A 461 -8.50 5.08 10.14
C ARG A 461 -8.24 3.61 9.75
N THR A 462 -7.05 3.28 9.27
CA THR A 462 -6.69 1.89 8.89
C THR A 462 -6.86 0.94 10.08
N ALA A 463 -6.51 1.40 11.28
CA ALA A 463 -6.65 0.63 12.52
C ALA A 463 -8.12 0.30 12.90
N ASP A 464 -9.10 0.99 12.31
CA ASP A 464 -10.54 0.69 12.47
C ASP A 464 -11.00 -0.42 11.52
N LEU A 465 -10.30 -0.59 10.39
CA LEU A 465 -10.50 -1.71 9.46
C LEU A 465 -9.90 -3.01 10.04
N GLU A 466 -8.73 -2.93 10.66
CA GLU A 466 -8.02 -4.11 11.19
C GLU A 466 -8.70 -4.78 12.39
N ARG A 467 -9.42 -4.00 13.21
CA ARG A 467 -10.05 -4.47 14.46
C ARG A 467 -11.51 -4.92 14.30
N SER A 468 -12.04 -4.93 13.08
CA SER A 468 -13.49 -5.03 12.87
C SER A 468 -14.07 -6.41 13.17
N GLY A 469 -13.28 -7.49 13.14
CA GLY A 469 -13.68 -8.88 13.41
C GLY A 469 -14.68 -9.47 12.40
N ALA A 470 -15.46 -8.64 11.73
CA ALA A 470 -16.42 -8.98 10.67
C ALA A 470 -15.85 -8.78 9.26
N ASN A 471 -14.75 -8.02 9.14
CA ASN A 471 -14.08 -7.68 7.89
C ASN A 471 -15.03 -7.22 6.77
N SER A 472 -16.07 -6.45 7.11
CA SER A 472 -17.00 -5.87 6.15
C SER A 472 -17.15 -4.36 6.30
N VAL A 473 -17.43 -3.70 5.18
CA VAL A 473 -17.75 -2.28 5.07
C VAL A 473 -19.15 -2.16 4.50
N ILE A 474 -19.99 -1.37 5.15
CA ILE A 474 -21.35 -1.08 4.69
C ILE A 474 -21.46 0.40 4.33
N ALA A 475 -21.79 0.71 3.08
CA ALA A 475 -22.07 2.07 2.62
C ALA A 475 -23.58 2.24 2.39
N ARG A 476 -24.17 3.30 2.95
CA ARG A 476 -25.60 3.58 2.85
C ARG A 476 -25.84 4.98 2.26
N LEU A 477 -26.50 5.03 1.11
CA LEU A 477 -26.96 6.25 0.47
C LEU A 477 -28.35 6.63 0.97
N THR A 478 -28.57 7.93 1.19
CA THR A 478 -29.89 8.53 1.38
C THR A 478 -30.12 9.61 0.32
N ALA A 479 -31.11 9.39 -0.55
CA ALA A 479 -31.49 10.30 -1.63
C ALA A 479 -32.97 10.68 -1.52
N HIS A 480 -33.41 11.66 -2.32
CA HIS A 480 -34.82 12.07 -2.41
C HIS A 480 -35.26 12.21 -3.86
N ASN A 481 -36.34 11.54 -4.23
CA ASN A 481 -36.96 11.68 -5.56
C ASN A 481 -37.55 13.10 -5.75
N ALA A 482 -38.04 13.40 -6.95
CA ALA A 482 -38.65 14.69 -7.25
C ALA A 482 -39.93 14.96 -6.44
N ALA A 483 -40.62 13.92 -5.98
CA ALA A 483 -41.77 14.04 -5.08
C ALA A 483 -41.38 14.31 -3.60
N GLY A 484 -40.09 14.25 -3.26
CA GLY A 484 -39.56 14.47 -1.91
C GLY A 484 -39.53 13.21 -1.01
N ASP A 485 -39.98 12.06 -1.50
CA ASP A 485 -39.89 10.79 -0.78
C ASP A 485 -38.42 10.38 -0.56
N LYS A 486 -38.10 9.93 0.66
CA LYS A 486 -36.77 9.44 1.02
C LYS A 486 -36.53 8.05 0.44
N ILE A 487 -35.40 7.89 -0.24
CA ILE A 487 -34.91 6.63 -0.80
C ILE A 487 -33.62 6.25 -0.09
N SER A 488 -33.51 5.00 0.33
CA SER A 488 -32.31 4.52 1.01
C SER A 488 -31.89 3.17 0.48
N VAL A 489 -30.65 3.12 0.00
CA VAL A 489 -30.02 1.93 -0.54
C VAL A 489 -28.67 1.74 0.14
N SER A 490 -28.19 0.51 0.17
CA SER A 490 -26.90 0.17 0.77
C SER A 490 -26.18 -0.86 -0.06
N ASP A 491 -24.87 -0.82 0.05
CA ASP A 491 -23.97 -1.85 -0.45
C ASP A 491 -23.04 -2.31 0.68
N GLU A 492 -22.69 -3.59 0.66
CA GLU A 492 -21.80 -4.19 1.62
C GLU A 492 -20.72 -4.97 0.87
N THR A 493 -19.47 -4.74 1.24
CA THR A 493 -18.35 -5.51 0.71
C THR A 493 -17.50 -6.06 1.85
N ILE A 494 -16.93 -7.23 1.62
CA ILE A 494 -15.96 -7.83 2.53
C ILE A 494 -14.55 -7.49 2.08
N TYR A 495 -13.63 -7.41 3.03
CA TYR A 495 -12.21 -7.25 2.79
C TYR A 495 -11.43 -8.31 3.56
N SER A 496 -10.16 -8.48 3.23
CA SER A 496 -9.24 -9.27 4.02
C SER A 496 -8.26 -8.33 4.70
N VAL A 497 -8.01 -8.57 5.98
CA VAL A 497 -6.88 -7.99 6.70
C VAL A 497 -5.76 -9.03 6.61
N ALA A 498 -4.60 -8.65 6.10
CA ALA A 498 -3.43 -9.53 6.17
C ALA A 498 -3.07 -9.77 7.64
N GLU A 499 -3.01 -11.03 8.08
CA GLU A 499 -2.50 -11.35 9.41
C GLU A 499 -1.01 -10.95 9.47
N ALA A 500 -0.66 -10.14 10.46
CA ALA A 500 0.72 -9.91 10.80
C ALA A 500 1.35 -11.25 11.15
N GLY A 501 2.48 -11.61 10.52
CA GLY A 501 3.32 -12.65 11.07
C GLY A 501 3.60 -12.29 12.53
N ASN A 502 3.10 -13.08 13.46
CA ASN A 502 3.12 -12.82 14.91
C ASN A 502 4.54 -12.88 15.50
N GLY A 503 5.57 -12.93 14.65
CA GLY A 503 6.96 -13.16 15.05
C GLY A 503 7.20 -14.56 15.61
N GLU A 504 6.20 -15.46 15.61
CA GLU A 504 6.46 -16.86 15.86
C GLU A 504 7.29 -17.37 14.68
N MET A 505 8.50 -17.83 14.98
CA MET A 505 9.34 -18.53 14.03
C MET A 505 8.53 -19.64 13.37
N VAL A 506 8.26 -19.48 12.08
CA VAL A 506 7.62 -20.51 11.27
C VAL A 506 8.69 -21.55 11.01
N HIS A 507 8.69 -22.58 11.85
CA HIS A 507 9.33 -23.88 11.70
C HIS A 507 10.48 -23.95 10.67
N TYR A 508 11.72 -23.90 11.16
CA TYR A 508 12.93 -24.16 10.37
C TYR A 508 13.41 -25.58 10.71
N ASP A 509 13.54 -26.46 9.71
CA ASP A 509 14.12 -27.81 9.87
C ASP A 509 15.38 -27.90 8.98
N GLU A 510 16.50 -27.34 9.41
CA GLU A 510 17.79 -27.67 8.80
C GLU A 510 18.86 -27.91 9.86
N LYS A 511 19.72 -28.89 9.59
CA LYS A 511 20.97 -29.06 10.34
C LYS A 511 21.91 -27.93 9.98
N VAL A 512 22.32 -27.17 10.99
CA VAL A 512 23.36 -26.16 10.85
C VAL A 512 24.69 -26.88 10.62
N ASN A 513 25.36 -26.60 9.50
CA ASN A 513 26.55 -27.36 9.07
C ASN A 513 27.85 -26.84 9.71
N SER A 514 27.84 -25.63 10.27
CA SER A 514 29.00 -24.92 10.83
C SER A 514 28.60 -24.00 11.98
N TYR A 515 29.53 -23.69 12.88
CA TYR A 515 29.37 -22.65 13.91
C TYR A 515 28.82 -21.32 13.35
N ASP A 516 29.39 -20.89 12.22
CA ASP A 516 29.10 -19.59 11.60
C ASP A 516 27.69 -19.51 11.02
N ASP A 517 27.05 -20.67 10.82
CA ASP A 517 25.69 -20.79 10.32
C ASP A 517 24.64 -20.71 11.46
N LEU A 518 25.06 -20.60 12.73
CA LEU A 518 24.15 -20.44 13.86
C LEU A 518 23.50 -19.05 13.88
N PRO A 519 22.25 -18.92 14.35
CA PRO A 519 21.69 -17.61 14.67
C PRO A 519 22.63 -16.78 15.56
N TYR A 520 22.83 -15.50 15.22
CA TYR A 520 23.80 -14.61 15.89
C TYR A 520 23.68 -14.60 17.42
N PHE A 521 22.45 -14.60 17.96
CA PHE A 521 22.24 -14.63 19.41
C PHE A 521 22.79 -15.89 20.10
N LEU A 522 22.88 -17.02 19.39
CA LEU A 522 23.51 -18.25 19.89
C LEU A 522 25.03 -18.22 19.77
N GLN A 523 25.56 -17.58 18.72
CA GLN A 523 27.00 -17.35 18.59
C GLN A 523 27.50 -16.45 19.74
N VAL A 524 26.71 -15.45 20.12
CA VAL A 524 27.03 -14.52 21.23
C VAL A 524 27.04 -15.20 22.60
N LEU A 525 26.36 -16.33 22.80
CA LEU A 525 26.46 -17.09 24.06
C LEU A 525 27.86 -17.64 24.33
N ASN A 526 28.71 -17.73 23.31
CA ASN A 526 30.12 -18.08 23.46
C ASN A 526 31.03 -16.90 23.78
N ILE A 527 30.46 -15.70 23.96
CA ILE A 527 31.10 -14.38 24.16
C ILE A 527 32.55 -14.33 23.67
N GLU A 528 32.67 -13.76 22.48
CA GLU A 528 33.85 -13.24 21.80
C GLU A 528 34.95 -12.69 22.71
N HIS A 529 35.80 -13.57 23.24
CA HIS A 529 37.25 -13.37 23.39
C HIS A 529 38.01 -14.59 23.93
N TYR A 530 37.36 -15.75 24.09
CA TYR A 530 38.00 -16.87 24.78
C TYR A 530 38.83 -17.79 23.86
N ASN A 531 38.51 -17.87 22.56
CA ASN A 531 39.16 -18.81 21.65
C ASN A 531 40.53 -18.37 21.13
N GLU A 532 40.80 -17.07 20.95
CA GLU A 532 42.07 -16.63 20.35
C GLU A 532 43.24 -16.52 21.35
N THR A 533 42.97 -16.36 22.65
CA THR A 533 44.04 -16.14 23.65
C THR A 533 44.33 -17.36 24.54
N TYR A 534 43.35 -18.24 24.80
CA TYR A 534 43.52 -19.29 25.82
C TYR A 534 43.28 -20.73 25.35
N GLY A 535 42.80 -20.98 24.12
CA GLY A 535 42.72 -22.34 23.56
C GLY A 535 41.94 -23.35 24.41
N TYR A 536 40.77 -22.97 24.92
CA TYR A 536 39.90 -23.85 25.71
C TYR A 536 38.50 -23.99 25.09
N ASP A 537 38.08 -25.24 24.89
CA ASP A 537 36.79 -25.70 24.31
C ASP A 537 35.56 -25.49 25.23
N PHE A 538 35.25 -24.25 25.63
CA PHE A 538 34.05 -23.92 26.42
C PHE A 538 32.99 -23.14 25.65
N ALA A 539 32.87 -23.40 24.35
CA ALA A 539 31.84 -22.82 23.51
C ALA A 539 30.54 -23.67 23.56
N ILE A 540 29.54 -23.23 24.34
CA ILE A 540 28.17 -23.77 24.31
C ILE A 540 27.67 -23.86 22.86
N GLY A 541 27.83 -22.80 22.08
CA GLY A 541 27.45 -22.77 20.67
C GLY A 541 28.16 -23.83 19.81
N GLU A 542 29.40 -24.23 20.12
CA GLU A 542 30.05 -25.34 19.39
C GLU A 542 29.43 -26.69 19.72
N ARG A 543 29.08 -26.93 20.99
CA ARG A 543 28.40 -28.17 21.41
C ARG A 543 27.00 -28.27 20.84
N LEU A 544 26.33 -27.14 20.65
CA LEU A 544 24.99 -27.10 20.09
C LEU A 544 24.98 -27.52 18.60
N GLN A 545 26.06 -27.34 17.83
CA GLN A 545 26.13 -27.64 16.38
C GLN A 545 25.65 -29.04 15.97
N GLN A 546 25.64 -30.00 16.90
CA GLN A 546 25.24 -31.38 16.62
C GLN A 546 23.72 -31.63 16.73
N TYR A 547 22.95 -30.65 17.20
CA TYR A 547 21.51 -30.75 17.42
C TYR A 547 20.72 -30.07 16.31
N GLU A 548 19.48 -30.51 16.10
CA GLU A 548 18.55 -29.86 15.15
C GLU A 548 17.98 -28.58 15.79
N TYR A 549 17.78 -27.54 14.97
CA TYR A 549 17.34 -26.22 15.42
C TYR A 549 15.99 -25.90 14.79
N GLY A 550 14.97 -25.66 15.62
CA GLY A 550 13.61 -25.39 15.17
C GLY A 550 12.64 -25.14 16.34
N THR A 551 11.33 -25.21 16.06
CA THR A 551 10.26 -25.11 17.06
C THR A 551 9.31 -26.30 16.91
N ARG A 552 9.70 -27.50 17.37
CA ARG A 552 8.77 -28.63 17.56
C ARG A 552 8.50 -28.81 19.05
N PRO A 553 7.44 -28.18 19.60
CA PRO A 553 7.12 -28.26 21.03
C PRO A 553 6.94 -29.69 21.55
N GLU A 554 6.62 -30.63 20.64
CA GLU A 554 6.30 -32.02 20.92
C GLU A 554 7.54 -32.93 21.06
N GLU A 555 8.72 -32.53 20.56
CA GLU A 555 9.91 -33.40 20.41
C GLU A 555 11.25 -32.68 20.72
N ARG A 556 11.32 -31.98 21.85
CA ARG A 556 12.57 -31.31 22.28
C ARG A 556 13.65 -32.31 22.71
N ASP A 557 14.85 -32.16 22.18
CA ASP A 557 16.03 -32.87 22.68
C ASP A 557 16.45 -32.31 24.05
N VAL A 558 16.79 -33.21 24.98
CA VAL A 558 17.16 -32.83 26.36
C VAL A 558 18.68 -32.77 26.51
N ILE A 559 19.21 -31.56 26.74
CA ILE A 559 20.61 -31.32 27.07
C ILE A 559 20.78 -31.20 28.59
N LYS A 560 21.31 -32.26 29.18
CA LYS A 560 21.77 -32.31 30.57
C LYS A 560 23.02 -31.44 30.82
N PHE A 561 22.99 -30.61 31.85
CA PHE A 561 24.11 -29.77 32.29
C PHE A 561 24.35 -29.87 33.81
N HIS A 562 25.56 -29.58 34.28
CA HIS A 562 25.90 -29.63 35.71
C HIS A 562 26.82 -28.49 36.14
N PHE A 563 26.61 -27.91 37.33
CA PHE A 563 27.56 -26.98 37.95
C PHE A 563 28.60 -27.75 38.74
N ALA A 564 29.77 -27.98 38.15
CA ALA A 564 30.84 -28.76 38.77
C ALA A 564 31.26 -28.15 40.12
N THR A 565 31.40 -29.01 41.14
CA THR A 565 32.02 -28.60 42.41
C THR A 565 33.53 -28.43 42.25
N PRO A 566 34.21 -27.68 43.13
CA PRO A 566 35.66 -27.58 43.17
C PRO A 566 36.40 -28.92 43.13
N ASP A 567 35.89 -29.93 43.84
CA ASP A 567 36.49 -31.27 43.89
C ASP A 567 36.31 -32.02 42.56
N GLU A 568 35.12 -31.96 41.97
CA GLU A 568 34.84 -32.56 40.66
C GLU A 568 35.63 -31.87 39.54
N ALA A 569 35.77 -30.54 39.63
CA ALA A 569 36.58 -29.75 38.72
C ALA A 569 38.06 -30.15 38.83
N LEU A 570 38.62 -30.22 40.03
CA LEU A 570 40.02 -30.61 40.24
C LEU A 570 40.31 -32.02 39.70
N GLN A 571 39.46 -33.00 40.01
CA GLN A 571 39.62 -34.37 39.53
C GLN A 571 39.54 -34.49 38.02
N ASN A 572 38.67 -33.72 37.35
CA ASN A 572 38.56 -33.76 35.89
C ASN A 572 39.63 -32.89 35.21
N TYR A 573 40.08 -31.80 35.82
CA TYR A 573 41.10 -30.91 35.27
C TYR A 573 42.49 -31.56 35.25
N GLU A 574 42.88 -32.27 36.32
CA GLU A 574 44.13 -33.04 36.38
C GLU A 574 44.20 -34.11 35.28
N ASN A 575 43.07 -34.77 35.01
CA ASN A 575 42.97 -35.83 34.01
C ASN A 575 43.01 -35.31 32.56
N ILE A 576 42.57 -34.07 32.31
CA ILE A 576 42.47 -33.51 30.96
C ILE A 576 43.76 -32.75 30.57
N TYR A 577 44.40 -32.04 31.51
CA TYR A 577 45.46 -31.07 31.17
C TYR A 577 46.84 -31.37 31.76
N GLY A 578 46.98 -32.38 32.64
CA GLY A 578 48.30 -32.89 33.08
C GLY A 578 49.21 -31.89 33.82
N HIS A 579 48.65 -30.78 34.33
CA HIS A 579 49.37 -29.74 35.08
C HIS A 579 48.88 -29.68 36.53
N GLU A 580 49.80 -29.44 37.49
CA GLU A 580 49.43 -29.08 38.87
C GLU A 580 48.73 -27.71 38.87
N VAL A 581 47.45 -27.70 39.22
CA VAL A 581 46.64 -26.48 39.30
C VAL A 581 47.01 -25.71 40.57
N LEU A 582 47.42 -24.44 40.45
CA LEU A 582 47.77 -23.55 41.56
C LEU A 582 46.57 -22.75 42.12
N SER A 583 45.33 -23.20 41.97
CA SER A 583 44.15 -22.41 42.38
C SER A 583 43.08 -23.20 43.13
N ASN A 584 42.47 -22.52 44.12
CA ASN A 584 41.28 -22.96 44.83
C ASN A 584 40.05 -22.60 43.98
N PHE A 585 39.45 -23.57 43.30
CA PHE A 585 38.16 -23.36 42.64
C PHE A 585 37.10 -22.90 43.65
N ILE A 586 36.32 -21.89 43.26
CA ILE A 586 35.24 -21.33 44.06
C ILE A 586 33.91 -21.73 43.41
N ASN A 587 33.03 -22.35 44.20
CA ASN A 587 31.67 -22.67 43.75
C ASN A 587 30.97 -21.43 43.18
N TYR A 588 30.18 -21.62 42.12
CA TYR A 588 29.22 -20.61 41.69
C TYR A 588 28.34 -20.16 42.86
N SER A 589 28.15 -18.84 42.98
CA SER A 589 27.18 -18.28 43.90
C SER A 589 25.77 -18.74 43.53
N THR A 590 24.86 -18.72 44.51
CA THR A 590 23.44 -19.04 44.26
C THR A 590 22.85 -18.15 43.18
N GLU A 591 23.19 -16.86 43.17
CA GLU A 591 22.77 -15.88 42.16
C GLU A 591 23.35 -16.21 40.78
N GLY A 592 24.65 -16.55 40.69
CA GLY A 592 25.29 -16.93 39.43
C GLY A 592 24.68 -18.19 38.82
N LYS A 593 24.40 -19.22 39.64
CA LYS A 593 23.67 -20.41 39.18
C LYS A 593 22.28 -20.07 38.66
N GLN A 594 21.56 -19.16 39.33
CA GLN A 594 20.21 -18.78 38.91
C GLN A 594 20.21 -18.00 37.59
N ILE A 595 21.14 -17.06 37.40
CA ILE A 595 21.29 -16.34 36.13
C ILE A 595 21.48 -17.32 34.98
N ILE A 596 22.38 -18.29 35.14
CA ILE A 596 22.66 -19.27 34.09
C ILE A 596 21.43 -20.15 33.80
N ARG A 597 20.68 -20.57 34.82
CA ARG A 597 19.41 -21.29 34.62
C ARG A 597 18.39 -20.45 33.85
N ASP A 598 18.22 -19.19 34.22
CA ASP A 598 17.27 -18.29 33.58
C ASP A 598 17.67 -18.00 32.12
N THR A 599 18.98 -17.88 31.86
CA THR A 599 19.53 -17.79 30.50
C THR A 599 19.24 -19.04 29.67
N LEU A 600 19.56 -20.24 30.17
CA LEU A 600 19.27 -21.50 29.49
C LEU A 600 17.76 -21.67 29.26
N LYS A 601 16.93 -21.30 30.24
CA LYS A 601 15.47 -21.34 30.12
C LYS A 601 14.94 -20.35 29.08
N THR A 602 15.56 -19.18 28.96
CA THR A 602 15.24 -18.21 27.92
C THR A 602 15.57 -18.76 26.55
N LEU A 603 16.69 -19.48 26.40
CA LEU A 603 17.09 -20.12 25.15
C LEU A 603 16.12 -21.20 24.69
N GLU A 604 15.52 -21.98 25.60
CA GLU A 604 14.48 -22.95 25.26
C GLU A 604 13.25 -22.35 24.54
N ASN A 605 13.10 -21.02 24.52
CA ASN A 605 12.05 -20.34 23.76
C ASN A 605 12.45 -20.06 22.30
N TYR A 606 13.74 -20.16 21.98
CA TYR A 606 14.31 -19.81 20.68
C TYR A 606 14.98 -21.01 19.98
N VAL A 607 15.20 -22.12 20.68
CA VAL A 607 15.76 -23.38 20.15
C VAL A 607 14.94 -24.59 20.59
N ASP A 608 14.98 -25.68 19.83
CA ASP A 608 14.22 -26.91 20.10
C ASP A 608 14.86 -27.82 21.16
N LEU A 609 15.38 -27.20 22.21
CA LEU A 609 16.13 -27.87 23.25
C LEU A 609 15.48 -27.65 24.60
N GLN A 610 15.65 -28.63 25.47
CA GLN A 610 15.35 -28.53 26.89
C GLN A 610 16.64 -28.71 27.68
N PHE A 611 16.94 -27.80 28.60
CA PHE A 611 18.09 -27.90 29.47
C PHE A 611 17.69 -28.51 30.82
N GLU A 612 18.35 -29.59 31.20
CA GLU A 612 18.10 -30.30 32.46
C GLU A 612 19.34 -30.23 33.34
N GLU A 613 19.23 -29.61 34.53
CA GLU A 613 20.33 -29.67 35.50
C GLU A 613 20.38 -31.06 36.14
N VAL A 614 21.55 -31.70 36.10
CA VAL A 614 21.80 -33.00 36.73
C VAL A 614 22.75 -32.87 37.91
N ASP A 615 22.79 -33.88 38.78
CA ASP A 615 23.53 -33.83 40.05
C ASP A 615 25.02 -34.17 39.93
N SER A 616 25.50 -34.63 38.77
CA SER A 616 26.91 -35.05 38.60
C SER A 616 27.46 -34.78 37.19
N ILE A 617 28.79 -34.65 37.09
CA ILE A 617 29.49 -34.60 35.80
C ILE A 617 29.31 -35.88 34.98
N ALA A 618 29.08 -37.05 35.59
CA ALA A 618 28.99 -38.30 34.86
C ALA A 618 27.70 -38.43 34.03
N ASP A 619 26.65 -37.71 34.41
CA ASP A 619 25.32 -37.79 33.80
C ASP A 619 25.03 -36.60 32.86
N THR A 620 26.05 -35.78 32.58
CA THR A 620 25.90 -34.51 31.87
C THR A 620 26.40 -34.56 30.43
N HIS A 621 25.84 -33.73 29.55
CA HIS A 621 26.42 -33.47 28.23
C HIS A 621 27.48 -32.36 28.29
N PHE A 622 27.34 -31.41 29.22
CA PHE A 622 28.37 -30.41 29.52
C PHE A 622 28.32 -29.99 30.99
N PHE A 623 29.44 -29.51 31.53
CA PHE A 623 29.51 -29.02 32.90
C PHE A 623 30.16 -27.64 32.94
N LEU A 624 29.71 -26.81 33.88
CA LEU A 624 30.20 -25.47 34.11
C LEU A 624 31.27 -25.53 35.19
N LEU A 625 32.52 -25.21 34.83
CA LEU A 625 33.63 -25.18 35.79
C LEU A 625 33.43 -24.07 36.82
N PRO A 626 33.71 -24.34 38.10
CA PRO A 626 33.74 -23.32 39.15
C PRO A 626 34.80 -22.25 38.86
N ILE A 627 34.61 -21.06 39.44
CA ILE A 627 35.40 -19.84 39.17
C ILE A 627 36.76 -19.91 39.87
#